data_AF-A0A2X1N951-F1
#
_entry.id   AF-A0A2X1N951-F1
#
_cell.length_a   1.000
_cell.length_b   1.000
_cell.length_c   1.000
_cell.angle_alpha   90.00
_cell.angle_beta   90.00
_cell.angle_gamma   90.00
#
_symmetry.space_group_name_H-M   'P 1'
#
loop_
_entity.id
_entity.type
_entity.pdbx_description
1 polymer ?
#
loop_
_entity_poly.entity_id
_entity_poly.type
_entity_poly.pdbx_seq_one_letter_code
_entity_poly.pdbx_strand_id
1 'polypeptide(L)'
;MQGGYSLTQSAGIPQWQSEFDMPWIPRFGISIHLAIDGLSLLMVVLTGLLGVLAVLCSWKEIEKYQGFFHLNLMWILGGVIGVFLAIDMFLFFFFWEMMLGADVLPDRTVGA
;
A
#
# COMPACT_ATOMS: atom_id res chain seq x y z
N MET A 1 44.69 7.24 -19.87
CA MET A 1 44.54 6.16 -18.87
C MET A 1 44.33 6.81 -17.51
N GLN A 2 43.10 6.79 -17.00
CA GLN A 2 42.62 7.19 -15.66
C GLN A 2 41.15 6.71 -15.68
N GLY A 3 40.69 5.64 -15.04
CA GLY A 3 41.01 5.11 -13.70
C GLY A 3 40.27 5.97 -12.68
N GLY A 4 39.20 5.55 -12.00
CA GLY A 4 38.48 4.28 -11.96
C GLY A 4 37.13 4.53 -11.27
N TYR A 5 36.13 3.74 -11.66
CA TYR A 5 34.93 3.36 -10.89
C TYR A 5 34.76 4.05 -9.52
N SER A 6 33.73 4.89 -9.38
CA SER A 6 33.22 5.29 -8.06
C SER A 6 32.47 4.11 -7.45
N LEU A 7 33.22 3.13 -6.93
CA LEU A 7 32.71 2.12 -6.01
C LEU A 7 32.70 2.72 -4.60
N THR A 8 31.80 3.66 -4.39
CA THR A 8 31.36 4.00 -3.03
C THR A 8 29.85 3.98 -3.04
N GLN A 9 29.30 2.81 -3.31
CA GLN A 9 28.04 2.45 -2.68
C GLN A 9 28.38 2.26 -1.20
N SER A 10 28.04 3.26 -0.40
CA SER A 10 28.29 3.29 1.04
C SER A 10 27.60 2.08 1.68
N ALA A 11 28.35 1.01 1.90
CA ALA A 11 27.88 -0.28 2.42
C ALA A 11 27.51 -0.24 3.92
N GLY A 12 26.96 0.87 4.39
CA GLY A 12 26.68 1.09 5.81
C GLY A 12 25.63 2.16 6.12
N ILE A 13 25.04 2.81 5.11
CA ILE A 13 23.86 3.65 5.30
C ILE A 13 22.67 2.81 4.81
N PRO A 14 21.62 2.57 5.61
CA PRO A 14 20.39 1.97 5.09
C PRO A 14 19.84 2.91 4.03
N GLN A 15 20.13 2.59 2.78
CA GLN A 15 19.74 3.39 1.64
C GLN A 15 18.41 2.85 1.17
N TRP A 16 17.36 3.65 1.32
CA TRP A 16 16.03 3.33 0.81
C TRP A 16 16.15 2.97 -0.69
N GLN A 17 15.54 1.86 -1.08
CA GLN A 17 15.70 1.31 -2.43
C GLN A 17 15.02 2.20 -3.48
N SER A 18 13.95 2.89 -3.06
CA SER A 18 13.28 3.97 -3.78
C SER A 18 12.57 4.83 -2.75
N GLU A 19 12.83 6.13 -2.75
CA GLU A 19 12.14 7.13 -1.92
C GLU A 19 11.37 8.08 -2.84
N PHE A 20 10.09 8.25 -2.55
CA PHE A 20 9.22 9.23 -3.16
C PHE A 20 8.87 10.24 -2.08
N ASP A 21 9.56 11.37 -2.11
CA ASP A 21 9.30 12.55 -1.29
C ASP A 21 8.69 13.61 -2.21
N MET A 22 7.42 13.93 -1.99
CA MET A 22 6.77 15.04 -2.66
C MET A 22 6.12 15.98 -1.64
N PRO A 23 6.53 17.27 -1.60
CA PRO A 23 5.88 18.24 -0.72
C PRO A 23 4.46 18.51 -1.22
N TRP A 24 3.47 17.99 -0.51
CA TRP A 24 2.07 18.12 -0.90
C TRP A 24 1.46 19.42 -0.36
N ILE A 25 1.61 19.68 0.94
CA ILE A 25 1.09 20.88 1.58
C ILE A 25 2.13 21.46 2.56
N PRO A 26 3.02 22.35 2.09
CA PRO A 26 4.10 22.92 2.91
C PRO A 26 3.63 23.68 4.15
N ARG A 27 2.43 24.29 4.12
CA ARG A 27 1.88 25.04 5.26
C ARG A 27 1.55 24.19 6.49
N PHE A 28 1.32 22.90 6.29
CA PHE A 28 1.02 21.95 7.37
C PHE A 28 2.22 21.04 7.67
N GLY A 29 3.36 21.24 7.00
CA GLY A 29 4.51 20.32 7.11
C GLY A 29 4.21 18.91 6.58
N ILE A 30 3.18 18.76 5.73
CA ILE A 30 2.77 17.46 5.19
C ILE A 30 3.50 17.23 3.87
N SER A 31 4.42 16.28 3.89
CA SER A 31 5.09 15.74 2.72
C SER A 31 4.67 14.29 2.51
N ILE A 32 4.52 13.92 1.24
CA ILE A 32 4.22 12.54 0.87
C ILE A 32 5.55 11.80 0.81
N HIS A 33 5.90 11.11 1.90
CA HIS A 33 7.05 10.21 1.96
C HIS A 33 6.57 8.76 1.85
N LEU A 34 6.78 8.17 0.68
CA LEU A 34 6.74 6.73 0.52
C LEU A 34 8.17 6.26 0.30
N ALA A 35 8.62 5.27 1.05
CA ALA A 35 9.84 4.57 0.64
C ALA A 35 9.67 3.07 0.69
N ILE A 36 10.40 2.45 -0.22
CA ILE A 36 10.45 1.00 -0.37
C ILE A 36 11.75 0.55 0.29
N ASP A 37 11.60 -0.28 1.32
CA ASP A 37 12.68 -1.03 1.96
C ASP A 37 12.52 -2.54 1.68
N GLY A 38 13.57 -3.31 1.92
CA GLY A 38 13.57 -4.76 1.73
C GLY A 38 12.44 -5.48 2.48
N LEU A 39 12.05 -4.96 3.66
CA LEU A 39 10.90 -5.48 4.41
C LEU A 39 9.56 -5.11 3.76
N SER A 40 9.41 -3.89 3.26
CA SER A 40 8.19 -3.43 2.59
C SER A 40 7.96 -4.26 1.32
N LEU A 41 9.01 -4.49 0.53
CA LEU A 41 8.93 -5.33 -0.68
C LEU A 41 8.46 -6.75 -0.35
N LEU A 42 9.03 -7.37 0.70
CA LEU A 42 8.61 -8.69 1.16
C LEU A 42 7.11 -8.73 1.52
N MET A 43 6.64 -7.74 2.29
CA MET A 43 5.24 -7.64 2.69
C MET A 43 4.31 -7.43 1.50
N VAL A 44 4.67 -6.54 0.57
CA VAL A 44 3.89 -6.29 -0.66
C VAL A 44 3.74 -7.54 -1.51
N VAL A 45 4.82 -8.31 -1.69
CA VAL A 45 4.77 -9.57 -2.44
C VAL A 45 3.88 -10.60 -1.74
N LEU A 46 3.99 -10.73 -0.42
CA LEU A 46 3.20 -11.67 0.36
C LEU A 46 1.71 -11.29 0.35
N THR A 47 1.40 -10.00 0.52
CA THR A 47 0.05 -9.45 0.41
C THR A 47 -0.51 -9.67 -1.00
N GLY A 48 0.26 -9.39 -2.05
CA GLY A 48 -0.15 -9.65 -3.43
C GLY A 48 -0.45 -11.15 -3.68
N LEU A 49 0.38 -12.05 -3.17
CA LEU A 49 0.15 -13.50 -3.25
C LEU A 49 -1.15 -13.90 -2.56
N LEU A 50 -1.39 -13.40 -1.35
CA LEU A 50 -2.66 -13.58 -0.62
C LEU A 50 -3.85 -13.05 -1.40
N GLY A 51 -3.73 -11.89 -2.02
CA GLY A 51 -4.77 -11.31 -2.88
C GLY A 51 -5.10 -12.22 -4.07
N VAL A 52 -4.09 -12.74 -4.76
CA VAL A 52 -4.28 -13.70 -5.86
C VAL A 52 -4.95 -14.99 -5.38
N LEU A 53 -4.50 -15.56 -4.26
CA LEU A 53 -5.12 -16.75 -3.67
C LEU A 53 -6.58 -16.49 -3.28
N ALA A 54 -6.88 -15.33 -2.71
CA ALA A 54 -8.23 -14.97 -2.31
C ALA A 54 -9.17 -14.84 -3.51
N VAL A 55 -8.70 -14.25 -4.63
CA VAL A 55 -9.44 -14.22 -5.90
C VAL A 55 -9.66 -15.64 -6.45
N LEU A 56 -8.63 -16.49 -6.44
CA LEU A 56 -8.73 -17.86 -6.93
C LEU A 56 -9.69 -18.72 -6.10
N CYS A 57 -9.70 -18.58 -4.77
CA CYS A 57 -10.67 -19.24 -3.90
C CYS A 57 -12.09 -18.72 -4.13
N SER A 58 -12.26 -17.39 -4.23
CA SER A 58 -13.56 -16.74 -4.45
C SER A 58 -14.23 -17.19 -5.76
N TRP A 59 -13.46 -17.33 -6.84
CA TRP A 59 -13.97 -17.79 -8.13
C TRP A 59 -14.64 -19.17 -8.02
N LYS A 60 -14.18 -20.02 -7.12
CA LYS A 60 -14.74 -21.36 -6.94
C LYS A 60 -16.03 -21.41 -6.12
N GLU A 61 -16.34 -20.36 -5.35
CA GLU A 61 -17.36 -20.42 -4.29
C GLU A 61 -18.46 -19.36 -4.42
N ILE A 62 -18.26 -18.27 -5.19
CA ILE A 62 -19.19 -17.14 -5.26
C ILE A 62 -19.78 -16.97 -6.67
N GLU A 63 -21.05 -17.37 -6.85
CA GLU A 63 -21.82 -17.21 -8.09
C GLU A 63 -22.68 -15.92 -8.13
N LYS A 64 -22.78 -15.17 -7.03
CA LYS A 64 -23.58 -13.93 -6.92
C LYS A 64 -22.78 -12.77 -6.29
N TYR A 65 -22.85 -11.58 -6.88
CA TYR A 65 -22.16 -10.34 -6.45
C TYR A 65 -20.61 -10.36 -6.51
N GLN A 66 -20.04 -11.09 -7.48
CA GLN A 66 -18.60 -11.19 -7.69
C GLN A 66 -17.89 -9.82 -7.77
N GLY A 67 -18.50 -8.84 -8.47
CA GLY A 67 -17.88 -7.52 -8.64
C GLY A 67 -17.69 -6.74 -7.34
N PHE A 68 -18.66 -6.79 -6.42
CA PHE A 68 -18.59 -6.04 -5.16
C PHE A 68 -17.58 -6.67 -4.19
N PHE A 69 -17.52 -8.01 -4.17
CA PHE A 69 -16.53 -8.76 -3.40
C PHE A 69 -15.09 -8.47 -3.89
N HIS A 70 -14.84 -8.54 -5.20
CA HIS A 70 -13.51 -8.28 -5.76
C HIS A 70 -13.08 -6.82 -5.58
N LEU A 71 -14.03 -5.87 -5.65
CA LEU A 71 -13.75 -4.46 -5.39
C LEU A 71 -13.34 -4.24 -3.92
N ASN A 72 -14.09 -4.81 -2.97
CA ASN A 72 -13.75 -4.73 -1.55
C ASN A 72 -12.39 -5.42 -1.26
N LEU A 73 -12.15 -6.59 -1.86
CA LEU A 73 -10.88 -7.31 -1.75
C LEU A 73 -9.70 -6.45 -2.23
N MET A 74 -9.80 -5.85 -3.43
CA MET A 74 -8.77 -4.97 -3.97
C MET A 74 -8.58 -3.70 -3.15
N TRP A 75 -9.67 -3.17 -2.57
CA TRP A 75 -9.63 -2.01 -1.69
C TRP A 75 -8.82 -2.28 -0.42
N ILE A 76 -9.12 -3.37 0.28
CA ILE A 76 -8.37 -3.77 1.48
C ILE A 76 -6.92 -4.10 1.11
N LEU A 77 -6.71 -4.81 0.00
CA LEU A 77 -5.36 -5.16 -0.49
C LEU A 77 -4.52 -3.90 -0.76
N GLY A 78 -5.11 -2.91 -1.42
CA GLY A 78 -4.48 -1.61 -1.68
C GLY A 78 -4.19 -0.83 -0.40
N GLY A 79 -5.10 -0.84 0.58
CA GLY A 79 -4.90 -0.23 1.89
C GLY A 79 -3.74 -0.85 2.66
N VAL A 80 -3.67 -2.18 2.72
CA VAL A 80 -2.58 -2.91 3.41
C VAL A 80 -1.23 -2.65 2.74
N ILE A 81 -1.17 -2.67 1.40
CA ILE A 81 0.04 -2.29 0.65
C ILE A 81 0.44 -0.85 0.98
N GLY A 82 -0.50 0.08 0.97
CA GLY A 82 -0.26 1.49 1.31
C GLY A 82 0.33 1.70 2.71
N VAL A 83 -0.18 1.00 3.73
CA VAL A 83 0.36 1.03 5.09
C VAL A 83 1.82 0.58 5.16
N PHE A 84 2.22 -0.41 4.36
CA PHE A 84 3.61 -0.89 4.32
C PHE A 84 4.57 0.01 3.53
N LEU A 85 4.05 0.90 2.67
CA LEU A 85 4.87 1.88 1.94
C LEU A 85 4.93 3.24 2.66
N ALA A 86 3.98 3.54 3.52
CA ALA A 86 3.90 4.81 4.25
C ALA A 86 5.00 4.92 5.31
N ILE A 87 5.90 5.88 5.12
CA ILE A 87 6.93 6.24 6.12
C ILE A 87 6.45 7.37 7.02
N ASP A 88 5.62 8.27 6.48
CA ASP A 88 5.04 9.38 7.24
C ASP A 88 3.83 8.93 8.08
N MET A 89 3.71 9.41 9.32
CA MET A 89 2.56 9.15 10.19
C MET A 89 1.23 9.62 9.58
N PHE A 90 1.25 10.68 8.78
CA PHE A 90 0.06 11.17 8.08
C PHE A 90 -0.40 10.18 7.00
N LEU A 91 0.52 9.67 6.17
CA LEU A 91 0.17 8.66 5.17
C LEU A 91 -0.29 7.35 5.82
N PHE A 92 0.37 6.95 6.90
CA PHE A 92 -0.06 5.80 7.69
C PHE A 92 -1.51 5.97 8.17
N PHE A 93 -1.84 7.12 8.76
CA PHE A 93 -3.20 7.42 9.21
C PHE A 93 -4.20 7.47 8.04
N PHE A 94 -3.81 8.02 6.90
CA PHE A 94 -4.67 8.06 5.71
C PHE A 94 -5.01 6.66 5.19
N PHE A 95 -4.02 5.76 5.06
CA PHE A 95 -4.28 4.38 4.65
C PHE A 95 -5.04 3.58 5.71
N TRP A 96 -4.79 3.87 6.99
CA TRP A 96 -5.56 3.30 8.09
C TRP A 96 -7.04 3.67 8.00
N GLU A 97 -7.36 4.96 7.85
CA GLU A 97 -8.73 5.45 7.66
C GLU A 97 -9.36 4.88 6.38
N MET A 98 -8.58 4.68 5.31
CA MET A 98 -9.04 4.03 4.08
C MET A 98 -9.45 2.58 4.31
N MET A 99 -8.70 1.83 5.13
CA MET A 99 -9.05 0.45 5.50
C MET A 99 -10.29 0.40 6.39
N LEU A 100 -10.43 1.33 7.34
CA LEU A 100 -11.60 1.43 8.21
C LEU A 100 -12.86 1.87 7.43
N GLY A 101 -12.70 2.79 6.50
CA GLY A 101 -13.77 3.28 5.62
C GLY A 101 -14.26 2.25 4.60
N ALA A 102 -13.47 1.22 4.29
CA ALA A 102 -13.86 0.12 3.40
C ALA A 102 -15.11 -0.63 3.90
N ASP A 103 -15.31 -0.64 5.22
CA ASP A 103 -16.41 -1.32 5.90
C ASP A 103 -17.64 -0.40 6.07
N VAL A 104 -17.51 0.89 5.74
CA VAL A 104 -18.52 1.94 5.97
C VAL A 104 -19.38 2.16 4.70
N LEU A 105 -20.51 1.44 4.67
CA LEU A 105 -21.76 1.57 3.87
C LEU A 105 -21.95 0.76 2.58
N PRO A 106 -23.07 -0.01 2.52
CA PRO A 106 -24.29 0.50 1.87
C PRO A 106 -25.66 0.30 2.59
N ASP A 107 -25.74 0.05 3.91
CA ASP A 107 -27.04 -0.20 4.59
C ASP A 107 -27.85 1.06 4.98
N ARG A 108 -28.06 2.00 4.05
CA ARG A 108 -28.96 3.16 4.26
C ARG A 108 -30.11 3.21 3.25
N THR A 109 -30.72 2.06 2.91
CA THR A 109 -31.95 2.02 2.10
C THR A 109 -33.09 1.19 2.68
N VAL A 110 -33.15 1.00 4.01
CA VAL A 110 -34.36 0.45 4.66
C VAL A 110 -34.81 1.39 5.77
N GLY A 111 -35.70 2.32 5.42
CA GLY A 111 -36.24 3.33 6.33
C GLY A 111 -36.98 4.42 5.57
N ALA A 112 -37.95 4.00 4.76
CA ALA A 112 -39.05 4.84 4.28
C ALA A 112 -40.27 4.60 5.18
#